data_AF-A0A291QIX9-F1
#
_entry.id   AF-A0A291QIX9-F1
#
_cell.length_a   1.000
_cell.length_b   1.000
_cell.length_c   1.000
_cell.angle_alpha   90.00
_cell.angle_beta   90.00
_cell.angle_gamma   90.00
#
_symmetry.space_group_name_H-M   'P 1'
#
loop_
_entity.id
_entity.type
_entity.pdbx_description
1 polymer ?
#
loop_
_entity_poly.entity_id
_entity_poly.type
_entity_poly.pdbx_seq_one_letter_code
_entity_poly.pdbx_strand_id
1 'polypeptide(L)'
;MLATEICRGSDAAHRAGLEILHGRVRRLAAGGRRGDEELAAQIIQATGQGAVTTWHSTPADRRDPALLTALRESMVAGVTRAESAVPTADSGPTAAARALRAALPDDVGDHISPAGSPLPITRLQP
;
A
#
# COMPACT_ATOMS: atom_id res chain seq x y z
N MET A 1 -37.45 20.34 -8.71
CA MET A 1 -36.85 21.31 -7.76
C MET A 1 -36.35 20.61 -6.49
N LEU A 2 -37.20 19.84 -5.78
CA LEU A 2 -36.83 19.09 -4.56
C LEU A 2 -35.66 18.08 -4.74
N ALA A 3 -35.65 17.31 -5.83
CA ALA A 3 -34.56 16.35 -6.10
C ALA A 3 -33.19 17.02 -6.27
N THR A 4 -33.17 18.24 -6.83
CA THR A 4 -31.95 19.03 -7.06
C THR A 4 -31.41 19.65 -5.76
N GLU A 5 -32.28 19.94 -4.80
CA GLU A 5 -31.89 20.35 -3.44
C GLU A 5 -31.34 19.19 -2.61
N ILE A 6 -31.97 18.02 -2.68
CA ILE A 6 -31.49 16.81 -1.98
C ILE A 6 -30.09 16.40 -2.48
N CYS A 7 -29.87 16.42 -3.79
CA CYS A 7 -28.58 16.07 -4.38
C CYS A 7 -27.47 17.06 -3.95
N ARG A 8 -27.77 18.38 -3.94
CA ARG A 8 -26.84 19.40 -3.44
C ARG A 8 -26.56 19.28 -1.95
N GLY A 9 -27.57 18.96 -1.14
CA GLY A 9 -27.40 18.71 0.29
C GLY A 9 -26.53 17.48 0.57
N SER A 10 -26.73 16.41 -0.20
CA SER A 10 -25.92 15.18 -0.11
C SER A 10 -24.46 15.42 -0.51
N ASP A 11 -24.22 16.20 -1.58
CA ASP A 11 -22.87 16.55 -2.03
C ASP A 11 -22.14 17.43 -1.00
N ALA A 12 -22.82 18.42 -0.42
CA ALA A 12 -22.25 19.25 0.65
C ALA A 12 -21.92 18.43 1.91
N ALA A 13 -22.81 17.53 2.33
CA ALA A 13 -22.57 16.65 3.47
C ALA A 13 -21.41 15.67 3.21
N HIS A 14 -21.33 15.13 1.99
CA HIS A 14 -20.23 14.25 1.57
C HIS A 14 -18.88 14.95 1.66
N ARG A 15 -18.78 16.16 1.08
CA ARG A 15 -17.56 16.97 1.11
C ARG A 15 -17.15 17.35 2.54
N ALA A 16 -18.10 17.81 3.36
CA ALA A 16 -17.83 18.12 4.77
C ALA A 16 -17.34 16.87 5.53
N GLY A 17 -17.90 15.70 5.24
CA GLY A 17 -17.45 14.42 5.81
C GLY A 17 -16.00 14.09 5.44
N LEU A 18 -15.62 14.27 4.16
CA LEU A 18 -14.26 14.07 3.68
C LEU A 18 -13.27 15.04 4.33
N GLU A 19 -13.63 16.32 4.46
CA GLU A 19 -12.79 17.32 5.13
C GLU A 19 -12.51 16.95 6.59
N ILE A 20 -13.54 16.49 7.32
CA ILE A 20 -13.39 16.00 8.71
C ILE A 20 -12.50 14.76 8.76
N LEU A 21 -12.68 13.83 7.82
CA LEU A 21 -11.88 12.61 7.73
C LEU A 21 -10.41 12.94 7.46
N HIS A 22 -10.12 13.79 6.48
CA HIS A 22 -8.76 14.23 6.16
C HIS A 22 -8.11 14.92 7.37
N GLY A 23 -8.85 15.78 8.07
CA GLY A 23 -8.37 16.40 9.31
C GLY A 23 -8.04 15.38 10.41
N ARG A 24 -8.80 14.29 10.51
CA ARG A 24 -8.52 13.19 11.46
C ARG A 24 -7.28 12.39 11.06
N VAL A 25 -7.16 12.05 9.77
CA VAL A 25 -6.00 11.33 9.22
C VAL A 25 -4.71 12.13 9.42
N ARG A 26 -4.73 13.44 9.14
CA ARG A 26 -3.57 14.32 9.38
C ARG A 26 -3.13 14.36 10.84
N ARG A 27 -4.07 14.36 11.80
CA ARG A 27 -3.75 14.27 13.23
C ARG A 27 -3.12 12.93 13.61
N LEU A 28 -3.54 11.84 12.96
CA LEU A 28 -2.92 10.52 13.13
C LEU A 28 -1.50 10.48 12.55
N ALA A 29 -1.26 11.13 11.40
CA ALA A 29 0.06 11.25 10.78
C ALA A 29 1.04 12.04 11.66
N ALA A 30 0.59 13.18 12.21
CA ALA A 30 1.37 14.00 13.15
C ALA A 30 1.80 13.23 14.43
N GLY A 31 1.06 12.18 14.81
CA GLY A 31 1.39 11.29 15.93
C GLY A 31 2.45 10.21 15.62
N GLY A 32 3.14 10.28 14.47
CA GLY A 32 4.23 9.36 14.11
C GLY A 32 3.85 8.25 13.13
N ARG A 33 2.67 8.32 12.48
CA ARG A 33 2.35 7.43 11.36
C ARG A 33 2.94 7.95 10.06
N ARG A 34 3.90 7.22 9.48
CA ARG A 34 4.42 7.45 8.13
C ARG A 34 3.61 6.62 7.13
N GLY A 35 2.68 7.24 6.43
CA GLY A 35 1.91 6.64 5.32
C GLY A 35 1.30 7.76 4.47
N ASP A 36 0.91 7.45 3.24
CA ASP A 36 0.20 8.40 2.38
C ASP A 36 -1.18 8.75 2.98
N GLU A 37 -1.34 9.99 3.44
CA GLU A 37 -2.57 10.49 4.08
C GLU A 37 -3.78 10.40 3.16
N GLU A 38 -3.58 10.66 1.87
CA GLU A 38 -4.63 10.67 0.86
C GLU A 38 -5.09 9.23 0.58
N LEU A 39 -4.15 8.30 0.43
CA LEU A 39 -4.47 6.87 0.33
C LEU A 39 -5.20 6.35 1.57
N ALA A 40 -4.77 6.74 2.77
CA ALA A 40 -5.43 6.33 4.01
C ALA A 40 -6.87 6.85 4.08
N ALA A 41 -7.11 8.10 3.67
CA ALA A 41 -8.46 8.66 3.60
C ALA A 41 -9.33 7.91 2.57
N GLN A 42 -8.79 7.59 1.39
CA GLN A 42 -9.49 6.82 0.36
C GLN A 42 -9.86 5.41 0.84
N ILE A 43 -8.95 4.72 1.52
CA ILE A 43 -9.22 3.40 2.11
C ILE A 43 -10.34 3.48 3.15
N ILE A 44 -10.31 4.49 4.01
CA ILE A 44 -11.35 4.66 5.04
C ILE A 44 -12.71 4.92 4.39
N GLN A 45 -12.74 5.82 3.41
CA GLN A 45 -13.97 6.16 2.69
C GLN A 45 -14.54 4.96 1.94
N ALA A 46 -13.72 4.25 1.17
CA ALA A 46 -14.13 3.08 0.41
C ALA A 46 -14.67 1.96 1.32
N THR A 47 -14.00 1.71 2.45
CA THR A 47 -14.46 0.72 3.43
C THR A 47 -15.81 1.13 4.01
N GLY A 48 -15.99 2.39 4.40
CA GLY A 48 -17.26 2.90 4.92
C GLY A 48 -18.42 2.76 3.92
N GLN A 49 -18.20 3.17 2.66
CA GLN A 49 -19.23 3.06 1.61
C GLN A 49 -19.58 1.60 1.30
N GLY A 50 -18.57 0.73 1.21
CA GLY A 50 -18.77 -0.72 1.01
C GLY A 50 -19.53 -1.36 2.16
N ALA A 51 -19.21 -0.99 3.40
CA ALA A 51 -19.90 -1.47 4.60
C ALA A 51 -21.39 -1.07 4.59
N VAL A 52 -21.69 0.21 4.34
CA VAL A 52 -23.06 0.73 4.27
C VAL A 52 -23.85 0.04 3.15
N THR A 53 -23.26 -0.07 1.96
CA THR A 53 -23.90 -0.71 0.80
C THR A 53 -24.21 -2.17 1.08
N THR A 54 -23.26 -2.92 1.63
CA THR A 54 -23.43 -4.33 2.01
C THR A 54 -24.51 -4.48 3.07
N TRP A 55 -24.47 -3.64 4.11
CA TRP A 55 -25.43 -3.66 5.20
C TRP A 55 -26.87 -3.42 4.73
N HIS A 56 -27.08 -2.39 3.89
CA HIS A 56 -28.41 -2.06 3.38
C HIS A 56 -28.93 -3.09 2.37
N SER A 57 -28.05 -3.72 1.60
CA SER A 57 -28.40 -4.79 0.65
C SER A 57 -28.72 -6.11 1.36
N THR A 58 -28.25 -6.29 2.60
CA THR A 58 -28.53 -7.47 3.41
C THR A 58 -29.91 -7.36 4.06
N PRO A 59 -30.79 -8.38 3.95
CA PRO A 59 -32.06 -8.43 4.67
C PRO A 59 -31.88 -8.27 6.18
N ALA A 60 -32.82 -7.58 6.84
CA ALA A 60 -32.66 -7.17 8.24
C ALA A 60 -32.45 -8.35 9.21
N ASP A 61 -33.10 -9.48 8.95
CA ASP A 61 -32.98 -10.74 9.70
C ASP A 61 -31.62 -11.43 9.54
N ARG A 62 -30.84 -11.06 8.52
CA ARG A 62 -29.52 -11.63 8.21
C ARG A 62 -28.36 -10.68 8.47
N ARG A 63 -28.63 -9.48 8.99
CA ARG A 63 -27.59 -8.51 9.30
C ARG A 63 -26.85 -8.94 10.55
N ASP A 64 -25.55 -9.15 10.41
CA ASP A 64 -24.65 -9.44 11.53
C ASP A 64 -23.77 -8.21 11.84
N PRO A 65 -23.96 -7.55 13.00
CA PRO A 65 -23.10 -6.44 13.43
C PRO A 65 -21.60 -6.77 13.46
N ALA A 66 -21.22 -8.04 13.60
CA ALA A 66 -19.83 -8.47 13.60
C ALA A 66 -19.11 -8.10 12.29
N LEU A 67 -19.83 -8.02 11.16
CA LEU A 67 -19.29 -7.55 9.89
C LEU A 67 -18.70 -6.14 10.00
N LEU A 68 -19.43 -5.21 10.62
CA LEU A 68 -19.01 -3.81 10.73
C LEU A 68 -17.81 -3.68 11.67
N THR A 69 -17.77 -4.48 12.73
CA THR A 69 -16.61 -4.57 13.63
C THR A 69 -15.37 -5.08 12.89
N ALA A 70 -15.49 -6.20 12.16
CA ALA A 70 -14.39 -6.78 11.42
C ALA A 70 -13.87 -5.85 10.31
N LEU A 71 -14.76 -5.17 9.58
CA LEU A 71 -14.40 -4.18 8.57
C LEU A 71 -13.66 -3.00 9.20
N ARG A 72 -14.15 -2.49 10.34
CA ARG A 72 -13.48 -1.42 11.07
C ARG A 72 -12.09 -1.83 11.50
N GLU A 73 -11.93 -3.00 12.11
CA GLU A 73 -10.64 -3.47 12.60
C GLU A 73 -9.65 -3.71 11.46
N SER A 74 -10.10 -4.30 10.36
CA SER A 74 -9.30 -4.54 9.16
C SER A 74 -8.83 -3.23 8.53
N MET A 75 -9.73 -2.26 8.35
CA MET A 75 -9.41 -0.93 7.86
C MET A 75 -8.44 -0.22 8.78
N VAL A 76 -8.72 -0.18 10.09
CA VAL A 76 -7.84 0.43 11.09
C VAL A 76 -6.48 -0.20 10.93
N ALA A 77 -6.35 -1.52 11.02
CA ALA A 77 -5.07 -2.22 10.90
C ALA A 77 -4.36 -1.96 9.55
N GLY A 78 -5.10 -1.85 8.44
CA GLY A 78 -4.56 -1.54 7.11
C GLY A 78 -3.98 -0.14 7.01
N VAL A 79 -4.71 0.90 7.45
CA VAL A 79 -4.17 2.27 7.52
C VAL A 79 -3.16 2.43 8.67
N THR A 80 -3.10 1.43 9.55
CA THR A 80 -2.32 1.43 10.77
C THR A 80 -0.97 0.70 10.67
N ARG A 81 -0.78 -0.23 9.75
CA ARG A 81 0.53 -0.88 9.63
C ARG A 81 1.52 0.07 8.96
N ALA A 82 2.69 0.24 9.58
CA ALA A 82 3.79 1.09 9.09
C ALA A 82 4.37 0.57 7.76
N GLU A 83 4.07 -0.68 7.44
CA GLU A 83 4.42 -1.37 6.21
C GLU A 83 3.21 -1.34 5.28
N SER A 84 2.79 -0.16 4.83
CA SER A 84 1.99 -0.10 3.61
C SER A 84 2.92 -0.52 2.48
N ALA A 85 2.88 -1.81 2.15
CA ALA A 85 3.68 -2.48 1.13
C ALA A 85 3.26 -2.10 -0.30
N VAL A 86 3.07 -0.81 -0.56
CA VAL A 86 3.29 -0.29 -1.89
C VAL A 86 4.72 0.25 -1.86
N PRO A 87 5.70 -0.47 -2.46
CA PRO A 87 6.99 0.14 -2.73
C PRO A 87 6.71 1.42 -3.50
N THR A 88 7.03 2.56 -2.90
CA THR A 88 7.10 3.83 -3.59
C THR A 88 7.84 3.59 -4.90
N ALA A 89 7.29 4.09 -6.01
CA ALA A 89 7.73 3.86 -7.37
C ALA A 89 9.18 4.33 -7.70
N ASP A 90 10.02 4.57 -6.69
CA ASP A 90 11.47 4.70 -6.79
C ASP A 90 12.19 3.34 -6.89
N SER A 91 11.46 2.23 -6.73
CA SER A 91 11.99 0.89 -7.01
C SER A 91 11.94 0.56 -8.50
N GLY A 92 12.59 1.37 -9.33
CA GLY A 92 12.79 1.04 -10.74
C GLY A 92 13.58 -0.28 -10.91
N PRO A 93 13.62 -0.88 -12.11
CA PRO A 93 14.29 -2.16 -12.38
C PRO A 93 15.73 -2.23 -11.83
N THR A 94 16.42 -1.09 -11.83
CA THR A 94 17.78 -0.93 -11.29
C THR A 94 17.86 -1.10 -9.77
N ALA A 95 16.87 -0.60 -9.02
CA ALA A 95 16.83 -0.78 -7.57
C ALA A 95 16.50 -2.24 -7.20
N ALA A 96 15.57 -2.86 -7.92
CA ALA A 96 15.25 -4.29 -7.77
C ALA A 96 16.47 -5.18 -8.08
N ALA A 97 17.23 -4.88 -9.14
CA ALA A 97 18.44 -5.61 -9.49
C ALA A 97 19.55 -5.49 -8.43
N ARG A 98 19.72 -4.31 -7.81
CA ARG A 98 20.69 -4.12 -6.71
C ARG A 98 20.28 -4.86 -5.45
N ALA A 99 19.00 -4.84 -5.09
CA ALA A 99 18.49 -5.57 -3.94
C ALA A 99 18.66 -7.09 -4.12
N LEU A 100 18.37 -7.62 -5.32
CA LEU A 100 18.61 -9.02 -5.66
C LEU A 100 20.09 -9.38 -5.57
N ARG A 101 20.99 -8.52 -6.10
CA ARG A 101 22.44 -8.74 -6.01
C ARG A 101 22.94 -8.75 -4.57
N ALA A 102 22.43 -7.87 -3.72
CA ALA A 102 22.82 -7.81 -2.30
C ALA A 102 22.28 -8.99 -1.47
N ALA A 103 21.22 -9.65 -1.94
CA ALA A 103 20.61 -10.80 -1.28
C ALA A 103 21.20 -12.15 -1.73
N LEU A 104 22.00 -12.17 -2.80
CA LEU A 104 22.70 -13.37 -3.24
C LEU A 104 23.99 -13.54 -2.43
N PRO A 105 24.28 -14.75 -1.91
CA PRO A 105 25.56 -15.04 -1.28
C PRO A 105 26.70 -14.96 -2.31
N ASP A 106 27.86 -14.45 -1.89
CA ASP A 106 29.04 -14.25 -2.74
C ASP A 106 29.58 -15.55 -3.39
N ASP A 107 29.14 -16.73 -2.92
CA ASP A 107 29.60 -18.05 -3.35
C ASP A 107 29.03 -18.55 -4.70
N VAL A 108 28.12 -17.83 -5.36
CA VAL A 108 27.59 -18.26 -6.68
C VAL A 108 28.65 -18.12 -7.80
N GLY A 109 29.79 -17.48 -7.54
CA GLY A 109 30.89 -17.33 -8.49
C GLY A 109 31.90 -18.47 -8.57
N ASP A 110 31.94 -19.41 -7.60
CA ASP A 110 33.12 -20.29 -7.43
C ASP A 110 33.01 -21.67 -8.10
N HIS A 111 31.95 -21.96 -8.86
CA HIS A 111 31.78 -23.24 -9.56
C HIS A 111 31.88 -23.16 -11.09
N ILE A 112 32.06 -21.97 -11.67
CA ILE A 112 32.47 -21.80 -13.06
C ILE A 112 34.00 -21.83 -13.13
N SER A 113 34.55 -23.02 -12.88
CA SER A 113 35.97 -23.32 -13.10
C SER A 113 36.33 -23.04 -14.57
N PRO A 114 37.29 -22.14 -14.87
CA PRO A 114 37.78 -21.96 -16.23
C PRO A 114 38.63 -23.17 -16.62
N ALA A 115 38.00 -24.13 -17.30
CA ALA A 115 38.75 -25.17 -18.01
C ALA A 115 39.52 -24.51 -19.16
N GLY A 116 40.84 -24.46 -19.01
CA GLY A 116 41.77 -24.14 -20.09
C GLY A 116 42.88 -23.21 -19.65
N SER A 117 43.88 -23.74 -18.93
CA SER A 117 45.18 -23.07 -18.80
C SER A 117 45.83 -22.94 -20.18
N PRO A 118 46.16 -21.72 -20.66
CA PRO A 118 47.15 -21.57 -21.70
C PRO A 118 48.55 -21.61 -21.08
N LEU A 119 49.40 -22.43 -21.70
CA LEU A 119 50.80 -22.69 -21.33
C LEU A 119 51.66 -21.40 -21.22
N PRO A 120 52.74 -21.41 -20.43
CA PRO A 120 53.61 -20.26 -20.25
C PRO A 120 54.42 -19.97 -21.53
N ILE A 121 54.08 -18.89 -22.24
CA ILE A 121 54.89 -18.39 -23.34
C ILE A 121 56.07 -17.63 -22.74
N THR A 122 57.25 -18.25 -22.83
CA THR A 122 58.51 -17.69 -22.36
C THR A 122 59.13 -16.78 -23.42
N ARG A 123 59.55 -15.58 -22.98
CA ARG A 123 60.55 -14.65 -23.58
C ARG A 123 60.17 -13.98 -24.93
N LEU A 124 60.69 -12.80 -25.29
CA LEU A 124 61.93 -12.11 -24.92
C LEU A 124 61.74 -10.59 -25.19
N GLN A 125 62.27 -9.74 -24.32
CA GLN A 125 62.65 -8.34 -24.62
C GLN A 125 63.90 -8.32 -25.53
N PRO A 126 64.16 -7.26 -26.32
CA PRO A 126 64.41 -5.88 -25.88
C PRO A 126 63.47 -4.82 -26.46
#